data_AF-R2TC14-F1
#
_entry.id   AF-R2TC14-F1
#
_cell.length_a   1.000
_cell.length_b   1.000
_cell.length_c   1.000
_cell.angle_alpha   90.00
_cell.angle_beta   90.00
_cell.angle_gamma   90.00
#
_symmetry.space_group_name_H-M   'P 1'
#
loop_
_entity.id
_entity.type
_entity.pdbx_description
1 polymer ?
#
loop_
_entity_poly.entity_id
_entity_poly.type
_entity_poly.pdbx_seq_one_letter_code
_entity_poly.pdbx_strand_id
1 'polypeptide(L)' 'MVRNGLFVCSIGLIIILYALNPASMQYDLLSMTTGIFLVVVGGYFFFKGRKKEEQNKKENNEVKR' A
#
# COMPACT_ATOMS: atom_id res chain seq x y z
N MET A 1 1.13 1.69 -13.22
CA MET A 1 2.08 1.63 -12.07
C MET A 1 1.36 1.28 -10.76
N VAL A 2 0.36 0.39 -10.83
CA VAL A 2 -0.38 -0.08 -9.65
C VAL A 2 0.48 -0.95 -8.72
N ARG A 3 1.52 -1.59 -9.28
CA ARG A 3 2.52 -2.40 -8.55
C ARG A 3 3.18 -1.65 -7.38
N ASN A 4 3.45 -0.35 -7.52
CA ASN A 4 4.13 0.42 -6.48
C ASN A 4 3.24 0.64 -5.25
N GLY A 5 1.90 0.74 -5.42
CA GLY A 5 0.97 0.91 -4.31
C GLY A 5 0.81 -0.35 -3.45
N LEU A 6 0.66 -1.52 -4.08
CA LEU A 6 0.64 -2.80 -3.36
C LEU A 6 1.96 -3.06 -2.63
N PHE A 7 3.08 -2.69 -3.24
CA PHE A 7 4.40 -2.88 -2.63
C PHE A 7 4.54 -2.11 -1.31
N VAL A 8 4.13 -0.84 -1.30
CA VAL A 8 4.13 -0.01 -0.07
C VAL A 8 3.17 -0.58 0.99
N CYS A 9 2.01 -1.09 0.58
CA CYS A 9 1.06 -1.74 1.49
C CYS A 9 1.67 -3.00 2.14
N SER A 10 2.39 -3.83 1.36
CA SER A 10 3.08 -5.02 1.87
C SER A 10 4.16 -4.69 2.89
N ILE A 11 4.92 -3.61 2.68
CA ILE A 11 5.93 -3.15 3.65
C ILE A 11 5.26 -2.70 4.96
N GLY A 12 4.15 -1.95 4.86
CA GLY A 12 3.38 -1.54 6.03
C GLY A 12 2.88 -2.73 6.86
N LEU A 13 2.39 -3.78 6.22
CA LEU A 13 1.94 -5.01 6.89
C LEU A 13 3.09 -5.75 7.60
N ILE A 14 4.27 -5.81 6.99
CA ILE A 14 5.46 -6.41 7.62
C ILE A 14 5.85 -5.60 8.87
N ILE A 15 5.85 -4.27 8.80
CA ILE A 15 6.17 -3.40 9.94
C ILE A 15 5.18 -3.62 11.08
N ILE A 16 3.88 -3.74 10.79
CA ILE A 16 2.86 -4.04 11.81
C ILE A 16 3.14 -5.40 12.47
N LEU A 17 3.54 -6.40 11.69
CA LEU A 17 3.86 -7.72 12.20
C LEU A 17 5.10 -7.72 13.12
N TYR A 18 6.09 -6.87 12.82
CA TYR A 18 7.29 -6.67 13.65
C TYR A 18 7.11 -5.66 14.79
N ALA A 19 6.00 -4.90 14.82
CA ALA A 19 5.72 -3.96 15.91
C ALA A 19 5.46 -4.66 17.25
N LEU A 20 5.12 -5.94 17.21
CA LEU A 20 5.06 -6.82 18.37
C LEU A 20 6.46 -7.34 18.68
N ASN A 21 7.04 -6.88 19.79
CA ASN A 21 8.28 -7.47 20.27
C ASN A 21 7.97 -8.75 21.08
N PRO A 22 8.30 -9.95 20.57
CA PRO A 22 7.99 -11.21 21.24
C PRO A 22 8.77 -11.39 22.54
N ALA A 23 9.88 -10.67 22.74
CA ALA A 23 10.71 -10.78 23.92
C ALA A 23 10.15 -10.02 25.14
N SER A 24 9.45 -8.90 24.91
CA SER A 24 8.92 -8.05 25.98
C SER A 24 7.38 -8.02 26.06
N MET A 25 6.68 -8.60 25.08
CA MET A 25 5.22 -8.46 24.88
C MET A 25 4.76 -7.00 24.91
N GLN A 26 5.67 -6.05 24.62
CA GLN A 26 5.34 -4.64 24.50
C GLN A 26 5.17 -4.30 23.03
N TYR A 27 4.09 -3.58 22.75
CA TYR A 27 3.86 -3.01 21.44
C TYR A 27 4.76 -1.78 21.29
N ASP A 28 5.61 -1.78 20.27
CA ASP A 28 6.22 -0.55 19.84
C ASP A 28 5.16 0.30 19.11
N LEU A 29 4.54 1.21 19.87
CA LEU A 29 3.53 2.14 19.39
C LEU A 29 4.03 2.94 18.18
N LEU A 30 5.33 3.22 18.11
CA LEU A 30 5.95 3.93 17.00
C LEU A 30 5.93 3.08 15.73
N SER A 31 6.34 1.82 15.83
CA SER A 31 6.30 0.86 14.73
C SER A 31 4.86 0.56 14.27
N MET A 32 3.92 0.43 15.22
CA MET A 32 2.51 0.17 14.93
C MET A 32 1.85 1.34 14.17
N THR A 33 2.02 2.57 14.67
CA THR A 33 1.48 3.77 14.01
C THR A 33 2.09 3.99 12.63
N THR A 34 3.41 3.80 12.50
CA THR A 34 4.12 3.91 11.22
C THR A 34 3.64 2.87 10.20
N GLY A 35 3.44 1.63 10.65
CA GLY A 35 2.92 0.55 9.81
C GLY A 35 1.50 0.83 9.31
N ILE A 36 0.59 1.27 10.20
CA ILE A 36 -0.78 1.66 9.82
C ILE A 36 -0.75 2.83 8.83
N PHE A 37 0.07 3.85 9.09
CA PHE A 37 0.21 4.99 8.19
C PHE A 37 0.67 4.57 6.80
N LEU A 38 1.67 3.69 6.70
CA LEU A 38 2.16 3.13 5.44
C LEU A 38 1.09 2.31 4.70
N VAL A 39 0.28 1.52 5.40
CA VAL A 39 -0.84 0.78 4.81
C VAL A 39 -1.90 1.74 4.26
N VAL A 40 -2.27 2.80 5.00
CA VAL A 40 -3.26 3.78 4.56
C VAL A 40 -2.75 4.57 3.35
N VAL A 41 -1.52 5.06 3.39
CA VAL A 41 -0.90 5.79 2.26
C VAL A 41 -0.73 4.87 1.04
N GLY A 42 -0.27 3.64 1.25
CA GLY A 42 -0.12 2.63 0.20
C GLY A 42 -1.47 2.28 -0.44
N GLY A 43 -2.51 2.11 0.37
CA GLY A 43 -3.89 1.88 -0.07
C GLY A 43 -4.45 3.05 -0.86
N TYR A 44 -4.28 4.28 -0.37
CA TYR A 44 -4.69 5.50 -1.09
C TYR A 44 -3.98 5.61 -2.45
N PHE A 45 -2.67 5.35 -2.49
CA PHE A 45 -1.89 5.37 -3.71
C PHE A 45 -2.30 4.26 -4.68
N PHE A 46 -2.66 3.08 -4.17
CA PHE A 46 -3.19 1.98 -4.96
C PHE A 46 -4.54 2.33 -5.60
N PHE A 47 -5.48 2.90 -4.85
CA PHE A 47 -6.76 3.36 -5.38
C PHE A 47 -6.60 4.47 -6.42
N LYS A 48 -5.72 5.45 -6.16
CA LYS A 48 -5.41 6.52 -7.11
C LYS A 48 -4.73 6.01 -8.38
N GLY A 49 -3.81 5.04 -8.23
CA GLY A 49 -3.13 4.37 -9.35
C GLY A 49 -4.08 3.55 -10.21
N ARG A 50 -5.03 2.82 -9.60
CA ARG A 50 -6.05 2.05 -10.31
C ARG A 50 -6.91 2.90 -11.21
N LYS A 51 -7.36 4.07 -10.76
CA LYS A 51 -8.15 5.01 -11.58
C LYS A 51 -7.40 5.46 -12.82
N LYS A 52 -6.10 5.75 -12.71
CA LYS A 52 -5.25 6.12 -13.86
C LYS A 52 -5.07 4.95 -14.84
N GLU A 53 -4.92 3.72 -14.33
CA GLU A 53 -4.72 2.54 -15.18
C GLU A 53 -6.01 2.16 -15.94
N GLU A 54 -7.18 2.29 -15.29
CA GLU A 54 -8.48 2.08 -15.94
C GLU A 54 -8.76 3.12 -17.03
N GLN A 55 -8.34 4.37 -16.84
CA GLN A 55 -8.50 5.44 -17.83
C GLN A 55 -7.59 5.23 -19.06
N ASN A 56 -6.33 4.87 -18.83
CA ASN A 56 -5.36 4.60 -19.89
C ASN A 56 -5.72 3.34 -20.72
N LYS A 57 -6.34 2.34 -20.07
CA LYS A 57 -6.78 1.10 -20.73
C LYS A 57 -7.99 1.31 -21.66
N LYS A 58 -8.85 2.29 -21.35
CA LYS A 58 -9.99 2.67 -22.22
C LYS A 58 -9.50 3.42 -23.45
N GLU A 59 -8.61 4.39 -23.26
CA GLU A 59 -8.04 5.21 -24.33
C GLU A 59 -7.26 4.37 -25.36
N ASN A 60 -6.47 3.38 -24.91
CA ASN A 60 -5.73 2.48 -25.81
C ASN A 60 -6.63 1.51 -26.60
N ASN A 61 -7.82 1.19 -26.09
CA ASN A 61 -8.78 0.33 -26.78
C ASN A 61 -9.58 1.08 -27.86
N GLU A 62 -9.80 2.39 -27.70
CA GLU A 62 -10.46 3.23 -28.72
C GLU A 62 -9.52 3.59 -29.87
N VAL A 63 -8.24 3.81 -29.61
CA VAL A 63 -7.24 4.10 -30.66
C VAL A 63 -6.94 2.87 -31.54
N LYS A 64 -7.23 1.66 -31.06
CA LYS A 64 -7.04 0.41 -31.81
C LYS A 64 -8.23 -0.01 -32.69
N ARG A 65 -9.33 0.75 -32.68
CA ARG A 65 -10.57 0.41 -33.40
C ARG A 65 -10.71 1.15 -34.72
#